data_AF-A0A5N6JDF6-F1
#
_entry.id   AF-A0A5N6JDF6-F1
#
_cell.length_a   1.000
_cell.length_b   1.000
_cell.length_c   1.000
_cell.angle_alpha   90.00
_cell.angle_beta   90.00
_cell.angle_gamma   90.00
#
_symmetry.space_group_name_H-M   'P 1'
#
loop_
_entity.id
_entity.type
_entity.pdbx_description
1 polymer ?
#
loop_
_entity_poly.entity_id
_entity_poly.type
_entity_poly.pdbx_seq_one_letter_code
_entity_poly.pdbx_strand_id
1 'polypeptide(L)'
;MGIFTCSRKSRANPSKPMGDWKSQSPPDYNEVVASDYASNQFSFPDGFLATSELQVEAMGYNTNQALSGSKLLENISVYSVEFGVPTQEKYTSIRLKRNSNSCALVRSSDPRQNALISTIYRWGPGRHPRMRILPRDSSVSVEQAIDDDKVCGELVDVQSRSMVSRAQVFDTSLGKYEWRYGSREERKACNADSLLILERMDRMVLGDGTRTKSGARVAQLIRNDQFRTPGSVKYSGGNGGRLVMDLRMWKDEKHADTDGVEAFIVASCILMLKREADRFIDNNLVAVT
;
A
#
# COMPACT_ATOMS: atom_id res chain seq x y z
N MET A 1 -44.57 -30.77 41.09
CA MET A 1 -43.71 -30.19 40.04
C MET A 1 -44.09 -30.85 38.73
N GLY A 2 -44.55 -30.04 37.78
CA GLY A 2 -45.19 -30.51 36.55
C GLY A 2 -44.21 -31.05 35.52
N ILE A 3 -44.64 -32.11 34.83
CA ILE A 3 -44.02 -32.67 33.64
C ILE A 3 -45.05 -32.48 32.53
N PHE A 4 -44.86 -31.46 31.69
CA PHE A 4 -45.73 -31.18 30.54
C PHE A 4 -45.29 -32.03 29.35
N THR A 5 -46.08 -33.02 28.98
CA THR A 5 -46.03 -33.68 27.67
C THR A 5 -47.10 -33.05 26.77
N CYS A 6 -46.69 -32.36 25.70
CA CYS A 6 -47.61 -31.85 24.68
C CYS A 6 -47.53 -32.69 23.40
N SER A 7 -48.69 -33.27 23.07
CA SER A 7 -49.00 -34.12 21.92
C SER A 7 -49.01 -33.32 20.61
N ARG A 8 -48.38 -33.89 19.56
CA ARG A 8 -48.44 -33.41 18.16
C ARG A 8 -49.80 -33.78 17.56
N LYS A 9 -50.61 -32.78 17.20
CA LYS A 9 -51.74 -32.94 16.27
C LYS A 9 -51.31 -32.49 14.87
N SER A 10 -51.23 -33.44 13.94
CA SER A 10 -51.15 -33.22 12.50
C SER A 10 -52.48 -32.71 11.96
N ARG A 11 -52.46 -31.63 11.18
CA ARG A 11 -53.62 -31.15 10.42
C ARG A 11 -53.21 -31.05 8.95
N ALA A 12 -53.74 -31.96 8.14
CA ALA A 12 -53.70 -31.91 6.69
C ALA A 12 -54.69 -30.86 6.17
N ASN A 13 -54.34 -30.18 5.07
CA ASN A 13 -55.26 -29.41 4.25
C ASN A 13 -54.74 -29.29 2.80
N PRO A 14 -55.62 -28.98 1.84
CA PRO A 14 -55.71 -29.70 0.57
C PRO A 14 -54.96 -29.07 -0.62
N SER A 15 -54.76 -29.92 -1.62
CA SER A 15 -54.19 -29.68 -2.95
C SER A 15 -54.85 -28.54 -3.73
N LYS A 16 -54.03 -27.63 -4.25
CA LYS A 16 -54.38 -26.65 -5.30
C LYS A 16 -53.82 -27.09 -6.66
N PRO A 17 -54.45 -26.70 -7.78
CA PRO A 17 -54.23 -27.31 -9.09
C PRO A 17 -52.93 -26.84 -9.76
N MET A 18 -52.33 -27.75 -10.53
CA MET A 18 -51.16 -27.55 -11.39
C MET A 18 -51.40 -26.43 -12.40
N GLY A 19 -50.69 -25.31 -12.21
CA GLY A 19 -50.49 -24.29 -13.24
C GLY A 19 -49.27 -24.61 -14.09
N ASP A 20 -49.41 -24.35 -15.38
CA ASP A 20 -48.47 -24.52 -16.48
C ASP A 20 -47.09 -23.89 -16.19
N TRP A 21 -46.03 -24.71 -16.08
CA TRP A 21 -44.66 -24.23 -15.94
C TRP A 21 -44.04 -24.07 -17.33
N LYS A 22 -44.14 -22.87 -17.90
CA LYS A 22 -43.26 -22.48 -19.01
C LYS A 22 -41.84 -22.33 -18.47
N SER A 23 -40.96 -23.22 -18.91
CA SER A 23 -39.52 -23.14 -18.69
C SER A 23 -39.00 -21.84 -19.30
N GLN A 24 -38.74 -20.84 -18.46
CA GLN A 24 -37.91 -19.69 -18.82
C GLN A 24 -36.49 -20.02 -18.37
N SER A 25 -35.59 -20.18 -19.34
CA SER A 25 -34.17 -20.32 -19.09
C SER A 25 -33.67 -19.16 -18.22
N PRO A 26 -32.69 -19.39 -17.32
CA PRO A 26 -32.04 -18.31 -16.59
C PRO A 26 -31.46 -17.27 -17.55
N PRO A 27 -31.44 -15.98 -17.18
CA PRO A 27 -30.82 -14.96 -18.03
C PRO A 27 -29.34 -15.32 -18.24
N ASP A 28 -28.95 -15.23 -19.49
CA ASP A 28 -27.58 -15.38 -19.96
C ASP A 28 -26.69 -14.32 -19.28
N TYR A 29 -25.77 -14.76 -18.43
CA TYR A 29 -24.78 -13.89 -17.80
C TYR A 29 -23.74 -13.53 -18.85
N ASN A 30 -24.11 -12.60 -19.73
CA ASN A 30 -23.12 -11.93 -20.56
C ASN A 30 -22.20 -11.12 -19.65
N GLU A 31 -20.95 -11.57 -19.64
CA GLU A 31 -19.72 -10.87 -19.30
C GLU A 31 -19.89 -9.35 -19.22
N VAL A 32 -20.09 -8.84 -18.00
CA VAL A 32 -19.80 -7.44 -17.67
C VAL A 32 -18.29 -7.36 -17.43
N VAL A 33 -17.54 -7.54 -18.52
CA VAL A 33 -16.09 -7.42 -18.57
C VAL A 33 -15.74 -5.93 -18.69
N ALA A 34 -15.10 -5.44 -17.64
CA ALA A 34 -13.97 -4.51 -17.70
C ALA A 34 -14.13 -3.13 -18.37
N SER A 35 -15.32 -2.52 -18.41
CA SER A 35 -15.48 -1.16 -18.99
C SER A 35 -15.51 0.00 -17.98
N ASP A 36 -15.89 -0.22 -16.72
CA ASP A 36 -16.26 0.91 -15.83
C ASP A 36 -15.07 1.54 -15.07
N TYR A 37 -13.85 1.03 -15.27
CA TYR A 37 -12.63 1.55 -14.64
C TYR A 37 -11.75 2.35 -15.60
N ALA A 38 -12.04 2.34 -16.90
CA ALA A 38 -11.29 3.10 -17.89
C ALA A 38 -12.03 4.41 -18.20
N SER A 39 -11.67 5.49 -17.48
CA SER A 39 -11.73 6.91 -17.91
C SER A 39 -12.36 7.92 -16.94
N ASN A 40 -12.87 7.54 -15.77
CA ASN A 40 -13.27 8.55 -14.78
C ASN A 40 -12.07 8.93 -13.91
N GLN A 41 -11.60 10.17 -14.03
CA GLN A 41 -10.77 10.80 -13.02
C GLN A 41 -11.45 10.58 -11.67
N PHE A 42 -10.88 9.72 -10.82
CA PHE A 42 -11.41 9.52 -9.46
C PHE A 42 -11.19 10.81 -8.68
N SER A 43 -12.20 11.69 -8.69
CA SER A 43 -12.29 12.80 -7.76
C SER A 43 -12.76 12.25 -6.42
N PHE A 44 -11.83 12.13 -5.48
CA PHE A 44 -12.17 11.75 -4.12
C PHE A 44 -12.80 12.96 -3.41
N PRO A 45 -13.69 12.74 -2.42
CA PRO A 45 -14.41 13.83 -1.74
C PRO A 45 -13.49 14.89 -1.11
N ASP A 46 -12.21 14.55 -0.92
CA ASP A 46 -11.21 15.41 -0.28
C ASP A 46 -10.35 16.21 -1.30
N GLY A 47 -10.75 16.27 -2.57
CA GLY A 47 -10.04 17.02 -3.62
C GLY A 47 -8.79 16.34 -4.21
N PHE A 48 -8.49 15.12 -3.75
CA PHE A 48 -7.43 14.25 -4.29
C PHE A 48 -7.80 13.80 -5.71
N LEU A 49 -6.89 14.00 -6.67
CA LEU A 49 -7.04 13.52 -8.06
C LEU A 49 -5.90 12.56 -8.43
N ALA A 50 -6.27 11.37 -8.91
CA ALA A 50 -5.33 10.40 -9.44
C ALA A 50 -4.65 10.95 -10.70
N THR A 51 -3.35 11.26 -10.60
CA THR A 51 -2.54 11.77 -11.73
C THR A 51 -1.46 10.81 -12.20
N SER A 52 -1.10 9.86 -11.34
CA SER A 52 -0.16 8.77 -11.63
C SER A 52 -0.60 7.54 -10.85
N GLU A 53 -0.48 6.38 -11.48
CA GLU A 53 -0.81 5.08 -10.89
C GLU A 53 0.34 4.11 -11.11
N LEU A 54 0.66 3.35 -10.06
CA LEU A 54 1.66 2.31 -10.09
C LEU A 54 1.12 1.03 -9.43
N GLN A 55 1.49 -0.13 -9.97
CA GLN A 55 1.23 -1.42 -9.34
C GLN A 55 2.47 -1.83 -8.54
N VAL A 56 2.34 -1.92 -7.21
CA VAL A 56 3.41 -2.40 -6.33
C VAL A 56 3.25 -3.89 -6.13
N GLU A 57 4.24 -4.69 -6.53
CA GLU A 57 4.24 -6.14 -6.40
C GLU A 57 5.11 -6.61 -5.25
N ALA A 58 4.46 -7.00 -4.15
CA ALA A 58 5.10 -7.59 -2.99
C ALA A 58 4.23 -8.73 -2.48
N MET A 59 4.77 -9.94 -2.40
CA MET A 59 4.00 -11.11 -1.93
C MET A 59 3.54 -10.99 -0.47
N GLY A 60 4.33 -10.29 0.35
CA GLY A 60 4.14 -10.22 1.79
C GLY A 60 4.42 -11.57 2.47
N TYR A 61 4.02 -11.69 3.73
CA TYR A 61 4.24 -12.89 4.55
C TYR A 61 2.93 -13.54 4.93
N ASN A 62 2.83 -14.85 4.70
CA ASN A 62 1.78 -15.67 5.29
C ASN A 62 2.22 -16.24 6.66
N THR A 63 1.28 -16.82 7.41
CA THR A 63 1.55 -17.38 8.75
C THR A 63 2.62 -18.46 8.72
N ASN A 64 2.65 -19.34 7.71
CA ASN A 64 3.66 -20.40 7.62
C ASN A 64 5.07 -19.82 7.43
N GLN A 65 5.23 -18.79 6.59
CA GLN A 65 6.50 -18.09 6.40
C GLN A 65 6.93 -17.34 7.67
N ALA A 66 5.98 -16.72 8.37
CA ALA A 66 6.24 -16.04 9.63
C ALA A 66 6.76 -16.99 10.72
N LEU A 67 6.13 -18.17 10.87
CA LEU A 67 6.48 -19.16 11.91
C LEU A 67 7.74 -19.97 11.58
N SER A 68 8.00 -20.23 10.29
CA SER A 68 9.21 -20.97 9.86
C SER A 68 10.49 -20.12 9.88
N GLY A 69 10.38 -18.80 10.04
CA GLY A 69 11.51 -17.88 9.92
C GLY A 69 12.11 -17.80 8.51
N SER A 70 11.45 -18.38 7.51
CA SER A 70 11.92 -18.40 6.12
C SER A 70 11.62 -17.08 5.42
N LYS A 71 12.46 -16.05 5.68
CA LYS A 71 12.41 -14.82 4.88
C LYS A 71 12.94 -15.12 3.47
N LEU A 72 12.14 -14.91 2.44
CA LEU A 72 12.65 -14.93 1.06
C LEU A 72 13.44 -13.64 0.80
N LEU A 73 14.53 -13.76 0.04
CA LEU A 73 15.19 -12.59 -0.52
C LEU A 73 14.41 -12.18 -1.77
N GLU A 74 13.47 -11.26 -1.61
CA GLU A 74 12.58 -10.81 -2.67
C GLU A 74 12.82 -9.32 -2.94
N ASN A 75 12.96 -8.99 -4.22
CA ASN A 75 12.91 -7.61 -4.70
C ASN A 75 11.45 -7.23 -4.92
N ILE A 76 11.11 -5.97 -4.66
CA ILE A 76 9.74 -5.47 -4.87
C ILE A 76 9.74 -4.72 -6.19
N SER A 77 9.06 -5.28 -7.20
CA SER A 77 8.87 -4.64 -8.50
C SER A 77 7.70 -3.68 -8.45
N VAL A 78 7.84 -2.54 -9.14
CA VAL A 78 6.81 -1.52 -9.23
C VAL A 78 6.60 -1.17 -10.69
N TYR A 79 5.39 -1.41 -11.18
CA TYR A 79 5.04 -1.26 -12.59
C TYR A 79 4.24 0.00 -12.83
N SER A 80 4.49 0.66 -13.96
CA SER A 80 3.59 1.64 -14.53
C SER A 80 2.23 1.00 -14.80
N VAL A 81 1.18 1.80 -14.71
CA VAL A 81 -0.18 1.41 -15.04
C VAL A 81 -0.66 2.23 -16.22
N GLU A 82 -1.16 1.55 -17.24
CA GLU A 82 -1.85 2.17 -18.37
C GLU A 82 -3.20 1.47 -18.54
N PHE A 83 -4.27 2.27 -18.67
CA PHE A 83 -5.64 1.76 -18.79
C PHE A 83 -6.04 0.73 -17.70
N GLY A 84 -5.53 0.94 -16.48
CA GLY A 84 -5.78 0.07 -15.32
C GLY A 84 -4.89 -1.17 -15.23
N VAL A 85 -4.11 -1.49 -16.26
CA VAL A 85 -3.29 -2.70 -16.36
C VAL A 85 -1.82 -2.38 -16.09
N PRO A 86 -1.09 -3.19 -15.30
CA PRO A 86 0.36 -3.06 -15.17
C PRO A 86 1.07 -3.31 -16.51
N THR A 87 2.00 -2.43 -16.91
CA THR A 87 2.69 -2.52 -18.20
C THR A 87 4.19 -2.77 -18.06
N GLN A 88 4.96 -1.72 -17.80
CA GLN A 88 6.42 -1.75 -17.72
C GLN A 88 6.88 -1.58 -16.28
N GLU A 89 7.89 -2.35 -15.87
CA GLU A 89 8.56 -2.12 -14.59
C GLU A 89 9.23 -0.74 -14.60
N LYS A 90 8.83 0.12 -13.68
CA LYS A 90 9.32 1.50 -13.55
C LYS A 90 10.40 1.58 -12.47
N TYR A 91 10.17 0.91 -11.35
CA TYR A 91 11.12 0.84 -10.25
C TYR A 91 11.26 -0.58 -9.73
N THR A 92 12.43 -0.85 -9.15
CA THR A 92 12.71 -2.08 -8.43
C THR A 92 13.32 -1.72 -7.08
N SER A 93 12.78 -2.25 -5.98
CA SER A 93 13.42 -2.19 -4.68
C SER A 93 14.30 -3.42 -4.47
N ILE A 94 15.61 -3.21 -4.50
CA ILE A 94 16.62 -4.27 -4.43
C ILE A 94 17.05 -4.49 -2.99
N ARG A 95 17.01 -5.74 -2.54
CA ARG A 95 17.43 -6.17 -1.21
C ARG A 95 18.69 -7.03 -1.33
N LEU A 96 19.75 -6.69 -0.60
CA LEU A 96 21.03 -7.42 -0.66
C LEU A 96 21.11 -8.60 0.30
N LYS A 97 20.40 -8.55 1.43
CA LYS A 97 20.55 -9.50 2.53
C LYS A 97 19.20 -10.02 2.99
N ARG A 98 19.05 -11.35 3.08
CA ARG A 98 17.81 -12.02 3.53
C ARG A 98 17.40 -11.67 4.96
N ASN A 99 18.38 -11.39 5.82
CA ASN A 99 18.19 -11.10 7.23
C ASN A 99 18.10 -9.59 7.55
N SER A 100 18.28 -8.71 6.57
CA SER A 100 18.17 -7.26 6.77
C SER A 100 17.07 -6.70 5.89
N ASN A 101 16.18 -5.86 6.41
CA ASN A 101 15.14 -5.23 5.59
C ASN A 101 15.64 -4.00 4.82
N SER A 102 16.94 -3.69 4.90
CA SER A 102 17.55 -2.63 4.08
C SER A 102 17.42 -2.91 2.59
N CYS A 103 17.21 -1.86 1.81
CA CYS A 103 17.09 -1.93 0.35
C CYS A 103 17.45 -0.60 -0.30
N ALA A 104 17.60 -0.61 -1.63
CA ALA A 104 17.62 0.60 -2.44
C ALA A 104 16.55 0.53 -3.52
N LEU A 105 15.87 1.64 -3.77
CA LEU A 105 14.99 1.82 -4.92
C LEU A 105 15.86 2.28 -6.10
N VAL A 106 15.75 1.59 -7.22
CA VAL A 106 16.41 1.93 -8.50
C VAL A 106 15.34 2.13 -9.58
N ARG A 107 15.66 2.88 -10.63
CA ARG A 107 14.83 2.88 -11.86
C ARG A 107 15.15 1.64 -12.66
N SER A 108 14.14 0.91 -13.11
CA SER A 108 14.34 -0.29 -13.93
C SER A 108 14.89 0.04 -15.32
N SER A 109 14.68 1.27 -15.80
CA SER A 109 15.27 1.78 -17.05
C SER A 109 16.73 2.22 -16.95
N ASP A 110 17.29 2.33 -15.74
CA ASP A 110 18.69 2.72 -15.55
C ASP A 110 19.60 1.47 -15.66
N PRO A 111 20.41 1.34 -16.73
CA PRO A 111 21.28 0.18 -16.92
C PRO A 111 22.38 0.09 -15.86
N ARG A 112 22.71 1.21 -15.18
CA ARG A 112 23.71 1.25 -14.10
C ARG A 112 23.09 0.97 -12.73
N GLN A 113 21.77 0.86 -12.65
CA GLN A 113 21.02 0.64 -11.40
C GLN A 113 21.45 1.62 -10.29
N ASN A 114 21.60 2.91 -10.63
CA ASN A 114 21.92 3.90 -9.62
C ASN A 114 20.75 4.00 -8.63
N ALA A 115 21.08 3.96 -7.35
CA ALA A 115 20.13 4.09 -6.28
C ALA A 115 19.53 5.50 -6.27
N LEU A 116 18.21 5.59 -6.13
CA LEU A 116 17.49 6.84 -5.92
C LEU A 116 17.31 7.11 -4.44
N ILE A 117 16.80 6.10 -3.72
CA ILE A 117 16.48 6.20 -2.30
C ILE A 117 16.79 4.86 -1.66
N SER A 118 17.56 4.85 -0.58
CA SER A 118 17.77 3.64 0.21
C SER A 118 17.00 3.68 1.51
N THR A 119 16.49 2.53 1.94
CA THR A 119 16.01 2.32 3.31
C THR A 119 17.05 1.54 4.07
N ILE A 120 17.50 2.07 5.21
CA ILE A 120 18.56 1.51 6.04
C ILE A 120 17.93 1.07 7.36
N TYR A 121 17.71 -0.24 7.49
CA TYR A 121 17.32 -0.84 8.75
C TYR A 121 18.54 -1.01 9.64
N ARG A 122 18.39 -0.62 10.91
CA ARG A 122 19.45 -0.70 11.91
C ARG A 122 19.10 -1.80 12.90
N TRP A 123 20.12 -2.56 13.27
CA TRP A 123 19.97 -3.59 14.30
C TRP A 123 19.93 -2.94 15.69
N GLY A 124 19.00 -3.38 16.53
CA GLY A 124 18.89 -2.98 17.93
C GLY A 124 17.50 -2.46 18.33
N PRO A 125 17.11 -2.60 19.61
CA PRO A 125 15.79 -2.19 20.09
C PRO A 125 15.58 -0.69 19.91
N GLY A 126 14.36 -0.31 19.48
CA GLY A 126 13.96 1.10 19.31
C GLY A 126 14.65 1.84 18.16
N ARG A 127 15.45 1.17 17.32
CA ARG A 127 16.10 1.82 16.18
C ARG A 127 15.14 1.91 15.00
N HIS A 128 14.67 3.12 14.76
CA HIS A 128 13.87 3.43 13.58
C HIS A 128 14.69 3.24 12.29
N PRO A 129 14.08 2.72 11.21
CA PRO A 129 14.73 2.73 9.91
C PRO A 129 14.94 4.18 9.45
N ARG A 130 15.95 4.37 8.61
CA ARG A 130 16.22 5.66 7.96
C ARG A 130 16.03 5.54 6.46
N MET A 131 15.62 6.62 5.81
CA MET A 131 15.64 6.73 4.37
C MET A 131 16.74 7.69 3.95
N ARG A 132 17.57 7.29 2.99
CA ARG A 132 18.55 8.18 2.37
C ARG A 132 18.06 8.55 0.99
N ILE A 133 17.76 9.82 0.77
CA ILE A 133 17.37 10.37 -0.53
C ILE A 133 18.63 10.85 -1.21
N LEU A 134 18.96 10.23 -2.35
CA LEU A 134 20.19 10.52 -3.08
C LEU A 134 19.94 11.66 -4.09
N PRO A 135 20.94 12.50 -4.37
CA PRO A 135 20.84 13.50 -5.43
C PRO A 135 20.53 12.85 -6.79
N ARG A 136 19.76 13.54 -7.64
CA ARG A 136 19.28 13.02 -8.93
C ARG A 136 20.39 12.46 -9.84
N ASP A 137 21.53 13.14 -9.86
CA ASP A 137 22.68 12.81 -10.73
C ASP A 137 23.75 11.97 -10.01
N SER A 138 23.41 11.41 -8.85
CA SER A 138 24.34 10.58 -8.10
C SER A 138 24.56 9.23 -8.78
N SER A 139 25.82 8.82 -8.88
CA SER A 139 26.22 7.51 -9.42
C SER A 139 26.55 6.55 -8.28
N VAL A 140 25.54 6.29 -7.43
CA VAL A 140 25.68 5.47 -6.24
C VAL A 140 25.07 4.10 -6.51
N SER A 141 25.87 3.04 -6.40
CA SER A 141 25.38 1.66 -6.49
C SER A 141 24.46 1.28 -5.34
N VAL A 142 23.70 0.20 -5.50
CA VAL A 142 22.81 -0.35 -4.45
C VAL A 142 23.59 -0.67 -3.18
N GLU A 143 24.77 -1.26 -3.31
CA GLU A 143 25.66 -1.65 -2.21
C GLU A 143 26.12 -0.42 -1.43
N GLN A 144 26.62 0.61 -2.12
CA GLN A 144 27.05 1.86 -1.50
C GLN A 144 25.86 2.54 -0.80
N ALA A 145 24.70 2.60 -1.45
CA ALA A 145 23.52 3.24 -0.90
C ALA A 145 23.03 2.59 0.41
N ILE A 146 23.30 1.30 0.63
CA ILE A 146 22.86 0.54 1.80
C ILE A 146 23.94 0.44 2.88
N ASP A 147 25.16 0.08 2.50
CA ASP A 147 26.23 -0.32 3.42
C ASP A 147 27.26 0.81 3.69
N ASP A 148 27.33 1.86 2.86
CA ASP A 148 28.25 2.99 3.06
C ASP A 148 27.54 4.19 3.72
N ASP A 149 27.98 4.53 4.93
CA ASP A 149 27.47 5.66 5.70
C ASP A 149 27.99 7.03 5.21
N LYS A 150 29.03 7.06 4.38
CA LYS A 150 29.65 8.29 3.85
C LYS A 150 29.00 8.81 2.57
N VAL A 151 28.07 8.04 1.99
CA VAL A 151 27.35 8.45 0.78
C VAL A 151 26.59 9.75 1.03
N CYS A 152 26.81 10.73 0.16
CA CYS A 152 26.11 12.01 0.19
C CYS A 152 24.64 11.83 -0.16
N GLY A 153 23.76 12.43 0.63
CA GLY A 153 22.32 12.40 0.45
C GLY A 153 21.61 12.91 1.69
N GLU A 154 20.34 13.28 1.54
CA GLU A 154 19.51 13.65 2.66
C GLU A 154 19.15 12.39 3.46
N LEU A 155 19.33 12.43 4.77
CA LEU A 155 19.04 11.31 5.65
C LEU A 155 17.83 11.63 6.52
N VAL A 156 16.77 10.86 6.32
CA VAL A 156 15.45 11.06 6.92
C VAL A 156 15.20 9.96 7.94
N ASP A 157 14.94 10.33 9.19
CA ASP A 157 14.52 9.41 10.23
C ASP A 157 13.02 9.09 10.08
N VAL A 158 12.66 7.80 10.12
CA VAL A 158 11.26 7.37 9.98
C VAL A 158 10.63 7.16 11.35
N GLN A 159 9.87 8.14 11.80
CA GLN A 159 9.33 8.18 13.16
C GLN A 159 7.88 7.68 13.19
N SER A 160 7.54 6.88 14.20
CA SER A 160 6.13 6.59 14.48
C SER A 160 5.47 7.84 15.06
N ARG A 161 4.24 8.17 14.64
CA ARG A 161 3.49 9.33 15.16
C ARG A 161 3.30 9.29 16.69
N SER A 162 3.13 8.09 17.24
CA SER A 162 3.06 7.84 18.68
C SER A 162 3.42 6.39 18.98
N MET A 163 3.59 6.02 20.26
CA MET A 163 3.94 4.66 20.67
C MET A 163 2.90 3.61 20.27
N VAL A 164 1.63 4.01 20.16
CA VAL A 164 0.51 3.12 19.80
C VAL A 164 0.11 3.24 18.33
N SER A 165 0.56 4.30 17.65
CA SER A 165 0.21 4.52 16.25
C SER A 165 1.15 3.77 15.33
N ARG A 166 0.56 3.20 14.27
CA ARG A 166 1.29 2.60 13.15
C ARG A 166 1.60 3.63 12.06
N ALA A 167 1.13 4.87 12.20
CA ALA A 167 1.41 5.94 11.27
C ALA A 167 2.88 6.34 11.32
N GLN A 168 3.46 6.67 10.15
CA GLN A 168 4.87 6.99 9.99
C GLN A 168 5.03 8.39 9.43
N VAL A 169 5.88 9.18 10.08
CA VAL A 169 6.15 10.57 9.72
C VAL A 169 7.54 10.67 9.10
N PHE A 170 7.63 11.49 8.07
CA PHE A 170 8.84 11.78 7.31
C PHE A 170 8.99 13.30 7.26
N ASP A 171 10.14 13.81 7.68
CA ASP A 171 10.49 15.22 7.58
C ASP A 171 11.65 15.34 6.60
N THR A 172 11.40 15.92 5.43
CA THR A 172 12.31 15.88 4.28
C THR A 172 12.41 17.25 3.63
N SER A 173 13.43 17.46 2.80
CA SER A 173 13.56 18.62 1.92
C SER A 173 12.42 18.73 0.89
N LEU A 174 11.74 17.62 0.59
CA LEU A 174 10.54 17.58 -0.27
C LEU A 174 9.26 17.96 0.48
N GLY A 175 9.32 18.14 1.80
CA GLY A 175 8.18 18.44 2.66
C GLY A 175 8.03 17.45 3.82
N LYS A 176 6.98 17.68 4.62
CA LYS A 176 6.63 16.83 5.76
C LYS A 176 5.47 15.92 5.42
N TYR A 177 5.61 14.62 5.64
CA TYR A 177 4.64 13.62 5.22
C TYR A 177 4.23 12.67 6.34
N GLU A 178 3.00 12.15 6.28
CA GLU A 178 2.51 11.09 7.16
C GLU A 178 1.83 9.98 6.35
N TRP A 179 2.34 8.76 6.48
CA TRP A 179 1.59 7.55 6.10
C TRP A 179 0.67 7.14 7.26
N ARG A 180 -0.62 6.97 6.99
CA ARG A 180 -1.61 6.44 7.95
C ARG A 180 -2.50 5.38 7.31
N TYR A 181 -3.20 4.62 8.15
CA TYR A 181 -4.25 3.73 7.67
C TYR A 181 -5.55 4.53 7.45
N GLY A 182 -6.23 4.22 6.35
CA GLY A 182 -7.53 4.83 6.04
C GLY A 182 -8.63 4.38 7.01
N SER A 183 -9.60 5.27 7.24
CA SER A 183 -10.81 4.99 8.01
C SER A 183 -11.67 3.92 7.32
N ARG A 184 -12.74 3.48 7.97
CA ARG A 184 -13.69 2.54 7.35
C ARG A 184 -14.41 3.18 6.16
N GLU A 185 -14.75 4.46 6.28
CA GLU A 185 -15.43 5.27 5.27
C GLU A 185 -14.51 5.48 4.06
N GLU A 186 -13.25 5.86 4.30
CA GLU A 186 -12.24 6.03 3.24
C GLU A 186 -11.98 4.71 2.50
N ARG A 187 -11.89 3.59 3.23
CA ARG A 187 -11.77 2.26 2.63
C ARG A 187 -12.96 1.89 1.75
N LYS A 188 -14.19 2.14 2.24
CA LYS A 188 -15.41 1.88 1.48
C LYS A 188 -15.46 2.73 0.21
N ALA A 189 -15.07 4.00 0.29
CA ALA A 189 -15.02 4.92 -0.85
C ALA A 189 -14.04 4.46 -1.94
N CYS A 190 -12.94 3.78 -1.55
CA CYS A 190 -11.96 3.25 -2.48
C CYS A 190 -12.18 1.76 -2.87
N ASN A 191 -13.28 1.15 -2.43
CA ASN A 191 -13.51 -0.30 -2.53
C ASN A 191 -12.28 -1.13 -2.08
N ALA A 192 -11.72 -0.78 -0.91
CA ALA A 192 -10.48 -1.33 -0.38
C ALA A 192 -10.72 -2.19 0.88
N ASP A 193 -10.08 -3.36 0.95
CA ASP A 193 -9.97 -4.10 2.21
C ASP A 193 -9.02 -3.40 3.20
N SER A 194 -7.91 -2.90 2.64
CA SER A 194 -6.87 -2.18 3.34
C SER A 194 -6.44 -0.98 2.51
N LEU A 195 -6.31 0.17 3.16
CA LEU A 195 -5.96 1.44 2.53
C LEU A 195 -4.87 2.09 3.38
N LEU A 196 -3.75 2.42 2.75
CA LEU A 196 -2.77 3.35 3.30
C LEU A 196 -2.92 4.68 2.58
N ILE A 197 -2.81 5.78 3.32
CA ILE A 197 -2.95 7.15 2.82
C ILE A 197 -1.70 7.92 3.20
N LEU A 198 -1.11 8.60 2.23
CA LEU A 198 -0.02 9.54 2.44
C LEU A 198 -0.59 10.96 2.40
N GLU A 199 -0.34 11.71 3.47
CA GLU A 199 -0.68 13.11 3.59
C GLU A 199 0.57 13.97 3.66
N ARG A 200 0.54 15.13 3.00
CA ARG A 200 1.52 16.19 3.11
C ARG A 200 1.07 17.20 4.17
N MET A 201 1.84 17.30 5.25
CA MET A 201 1.49 17.92 6.53
C MET A 201 1.90 19.39 6.66
N ASP A 202 2.88 19.84 5.88
CA ASP A 202 3.32 21.25 5.84
C ASP A 202 2.26 22.19 5.22
N ARG A 203 1.24 21.63 4.57
CA ARG A 203 0.07 22.34 4.03
C ARG A 203 -1.17 22.30 4.93
N MET A 204 -0.98 22.05 6.23
CA MET A 204 -2.07 22.07 7.22
C MET A 204 -2.67 23.45 7.48
N VAL A 205 -2.03 24.54 7.03
CA VAL A 205 -2.52 25.91 7.24
C VAL A 205 -3.17 26.39 5.95
N LEU A 206 -4.50 26.56 5.98
CA LEU A 206 -5.24 27.19 4.90
C LEU A 206 -4.88 28.69 4.81
N GLY A 207 -5.15 29.31 3.67
CA GLY A 207 -4.83 30.73 3.42
C GLY A 207 -5.50 31.72 4.40
N ASP A 208 -6.50 31.28 5.15
CA ASP A 208 -7.20 32.00 6.21
C ASP A 208 -6.57 31.82 7.61
N GLY A 209 -5.47 31.06 7.72
CA GLY A 209 -4.81 30.71 8.98
C GLY A 209 -5.43 29.52 9.72
N THR A 210 -6.49 28.91 9.19
CA THR A 210 -7.14 27.74 9.79
C THR A 210 -6.25 26.51 9.65
N ARG A 211 -5.92 25.87 10.78
CA ARG A 211 -5.20 24.60 10.80
C ARG A 211 -6.16 23.43 10.56
N THR A 212 -5.99 22.70 9.47
CA THR A 212 -6.70 21.45 9.23
C THR A 212 -6.16 20.35 10.13
N LYS A 213 -7.04 19.42 10.53
CA LYS A 213 -6.65 18.26 11.37
C LYS A 213 -5.84 17.21 10.61
N SER A 214 -5.85 17.26 9.29
CA SER A 214 -5.18 16.33 8.36
C SER A 214 -4.41 17.10 7.30
N GLY A 215 -3.32 16.50 6.80
CA GLY A 215 -2.57 17.07 5.69
C GLY A 215 -3.31 16.91 4.36
N ALA A 216 -2.77 17.50 3.29
CA ALA A 216 -3.31 17.31 1.95
C ALA A 216 -2.98 15.88 1.49
N ARG A 217 -3.98 15.10 1.04
CA ARG A 217 -3.74 13.74 0.53
C ARG A 217 -2.96 13.80 -0.78
N VAL A 218 -1.85 13.07 -0.86
CA VAL A 218 -0.94 13.07 -2.03
C VAL A 218 -0.72 11.69 -2.61
N ALA A 219 -0.96 10.62 -1.84
CA ALA A 219 -0.99 9.27 -2.37
C ALA A 219 -1.86 8.34 -1.53
N GLN A 220 -2.23 7.21 -2.10
CA GLN A 220 -2.89 6.11 -1.39
C GLN A 220 -2.55 4.76 -2.00
N LEU A 221 -2.32 3.75 -1.15
CA LEU A 221 -2.16 2.36 -1.58
C LEU A 221 -3.46 1.60 -1.31
N ILE A 222 -4.13 1.22 -2.39
CA ILE A 222 -5.39 0.48 -2.40
C ILE A 222 -5.08 -1.02 -2.49
N ARG A 223 -5.65 -1.80 -1.56
CA ARG A 223 -5.55 -3.27 -1.58
C ARG A 223 -6.93 -3.90 -1.47
N ASN A 224 -7.29 -4.66 -2.48
CA ASN A 224 -8.49 -5.49 -2.61
C ASN A 224 -8.15 -6.72 -3.48
N ASP A 225 -9.13 -7.57 -3.77
CA ASP A 225 -8.91 -8.79 -4.56
C ASP A 225 -8.35 -8.53 -5.98
N GLN A 226 -8.65 -7.36 -6.56
CA GLN A 226 -8.17 -6.97 -7.89
C GLN A 226 -6.71 -6.48 -7.88
N PHE A 227 -6.33 -5.70 -6.87
CA PHE A 227 -5.07 -4.95 -6.89
C PHE A 227 -3.96 -5.59 -6.06
N ARG A 228 -4.25 -6.59 -5.24
CA ARG A 228 -3.21 -7.31 -4.50
C ARG A 228 -2.27 -8.03 -5.44
N THR A 229 -1.03 -8.18 -5.00
CA THR A 229 -0.04 -9.00 -5.71
C THR A 229 -0.60 -10.41 -5.89
N PRO A 230 -0.63 -10.95 -7.13
CA PRO A 230 -1.14 -12.29 -7.40
C PRO A 230 -0.50 -13.35 -6.49
N GLY A 231 -1.31 -14.25 -5.95
CA GLY A 231 -0.85 -15.27 -5.00
C GLY A 231 -0.70 -14.81 -3.55
N SER A 232 -0.86 -13.51 -3.26
CA SER A 232 -1.02 -13.01 -1.89
C SER A 232 -2.50 -13.01 -1.47
N VAL A 233 -2.76 -13.03 -0.16
CA VAL A 233 -4.12 -12.99 0.39
C VAL A 233 -4.33 -11.76 1.26
N LYS A 234 -5.58 -11.46 1.61
CA LYS A 234 -5.95 -10.34 2.48
C LYS A 234 -5.18 -10.29 3.81
N TYR A 235 -4.84 -11.46 4.34
CA TYR A 235 -4.14 -11.61 5.61
C TYR A 235 -2.61 -11.71 5.47
N SER A 236 -2.06 -11.63 4.26
CA SER A 236 -0.61 -11.57 4.07
C SER A 236 -0.07 -10.24 4.59
N GLY A 237 0.89 -10.30 5.51
CA GLY A 237 1.53 -9.12 6.07
C GLY A 237 2.44 -8.43 5.05
N GLY A 238 2.17 -7.16 4.75
CA GLY A 238 3.04 -6.35 3.89
C GLY A 238 2.96 -6.66 2.39
N ASN A 239 1.83 -7.18 1.90
CA ASN A 239 1.63 -7.37 0.47
C ASN A 239 1.34 -6.07 -0.28
N GLY A 240 1.62 -6.09 -1.59
CA GLY A 240 1.47 -4.99 -2.52
C GLY A 240 0.02 -4.65 -2.88
N GLY A 241 -0.13 -3.69 -3.79
CA GLY A 241 -1.39 -3.03 -4.11
C GLY A 241 -1.28 -2.01 -5.25
N ARG A 242 -2.39 -1.32 -5.53
CA ARG A 242 -2.43 -0.19 -6.47
C ARG A 242 -2.08 1.10 -5.73
N LEU A 243 -0.95 1.69 -6.07
CA LEU A 243 -0.50 2.98 -5.55
C LEU A 243 -0.98 4.09 -6.48
N VAL A 244 -1.83 4.97 -5.97
CA VAL A 244 -2.41 6.09 -6.69
C VAL A 244 -1.84 7.38 -6.11
N MET A 245 -1.44 8.33 -6.97
CA MET A 245 -0.73 9.54 -6.57
C MET A 245 -1.31 10.80 -7.21
N ASP A 246 -1.33 11.90 -6.46
CA ASP A 246 -1.65 13.25 -6.94
C ASP A 246 -0.37 14.09 -6.92
N LEU A 247 0.22 14.25 -8.09
CA LEU A 247 1.48 14.95 -8.30
C LEU A 247 1.28 16.39 -8.80
N ARG A 248 0.04 16.88 -8.91
CA ARG A 248 -0.25 18.23 -9.47
C ARG A 248 0.43 19.33 -8.68
N MET A 249 0.54 19.16 -7.37
CA MET A 249 1.14 20.17 -6.47
C MET A 249 2.58 20.52 -6.84
N TRP A 250 3.29 19.63 -7.54
CA TRP A 250 4.68 19.80 -7.93
C TRP A 250 4.86 20.11 -9.42
N LYS A 251 3.78 20.08 -10.23
CA LYS A 251 3.88 20.43 -11.65
C LYS A 251 4.09 21.92 -11.88
N ASP A 252 3.50 22.75 -11.01
CA ASP A 252 3.51 24.21 -11.14
C ASP A 252 4.61 24.89 -10.30
N GLU A 253 5.29 24.14 -9.42
CA GLU A 253 6.38 24.65 -8.58
C GLU A 253 7.68 24.73 -9.42
N LYS A 254 8.22 25.94 -9.58
CA LYS A 254 9.30 26.27 -10.56
C LYS A 254 10.63 25.50 -10.41
N HIS A 255 10.77 24.66 -9.38
CA HIS A 255 11.96 23.82 -9.14
C HIS A 255 11.61 22.46 -8.51
N ALA A 256 10.36 22.01 -8.61
CA ALA A 256 9.96 20.76 -7.98
C ALA A 256 10.42 19.53 -8.78
N ASP A 257 11.19 18.67 -8.12
CA ASP A 257 11.59 17.37 -8.66
C ASP A 257 10.43 16.38 -8.55
N THR A 258 9.51 16.43 -9.52
CA THR A 258 8.33 15.54 -9.55
C THR A 258 8.74 14.06 -9.59
N ASP A 259 9.83 13.73 -10.30
CA ASP A 259 10.37 12.36 -10.34
C ASP A 259 10.92 11.93 -8.98
N GLY A 260 11.60 12.84 -8.28
CA GLY A 260 12.09 12.62 -6.91
C GLY A 260 10.97 12.44 -5.90
N VAL A 261 9.89 13.23 -6.02
CA VAL A 261 8.69 13.07 -5.19
C VAL A 261 8.01 11.73 -5.46
N GLU A 262 7.83 11.34 -6.72
CA GLU A 262 7.26 10.03 -7.06
C GLU A 262 8.11 8.89 -6.48
N ALA A 263 9.44 8.94 -6.66
CA ALA A 263 10.36 7.97 -6.10
C ALA A 263 10.29 7.91 -4.56
N PHE A 264 10.14 9.06 -3.89
CA PHE A 264 9.94 9.13 -2.44
C PHE A 264 8.64 8.48 -2.00
N ILE A 265 7.53 8.74 -2.69
CA ILE A 265 6.23 8.12 -2.40
C ILE A 265 6.34 6.59 -2.55
N VAL A 266 6.97 6.11 -3.62
CA VAL A 266 7.21 4.68 -3.86
C VAL A 266 8.07 4.07 -2.75
N ALA A 267 9.24 4.66 -2.45
CA ALA A 267 10.16 4.14 -1.44
C ALA A 267 9.53 4.12 -0.04
N SER A 268 8.82 5.19 0.34
CA SER A 268 8.14 5.28 1.63
C SER A 268 6.94 4.33 1.73
N CYS A 269 6.23 4.09 0.63
CA CYS A 269 5.18 3.05 0.55
C CYS A 269 5.76 1.66 0.79
N ILE A 270 6.88 1.32 0.13
CA ILE A 270 7.57 0.03 0.32
C ILE A 270 8.05 -0.13 1.77
N LEU A 271 8.53 0.95 2.40
CA LEU A 271 8.86 0.94 3.82
C LEU A 271 7.65 0.59 4.69
N MET A 272 6.47 1.12 4.38
CA MET A 272 5.23 0.76 5.09
C MET A 272 4.93 -0.73 4.97
N LEU A 273 5.08 -1.31 3.77
CA LEU A 273 4.90 -2.75 3.56
C LEU A 273 5.87 -3.60 4.39
N LYS A 274 7.14 -3.20 4.45
CA LYS A 274 8.16 -3.89 5.26
C LYS A 274 7.83 -3.84 6.75
N ARG A 275 7.37 -2.71 7.25
CA ARG A 275 6.94 -2.58 8.65
C ARG A 275 5.67 -3.36 8.96
N GLU A 276 4.77 -3.53 7.99
CA GLU A 276 3.64 -4.43 8.11
C GLU A 276 4.06 -5.89 8.19
N ALA A 277 5.01 -6.30 7.33
CA ALA A 277 5.60 -7.64 7.36
C ALA A 277 6.28 -7.94 8.70
N ASP A 278 7.12 -7.02 9.20
CA ASP A 278 7.81 -7.19 10.49
C ASP A 278 6.81 -7.37 11.63
N ARG A 279 5.82 -6.48 11.72
CA ARG A 279 4.75 -6.57 12.72
C ARG A 279 3.93 -7.85 12.60
N PHE A 280 3.67 -8.30 11.38
CA PHE A 280 2.95 -9.54 11.14
C PHE A 280 3.76 -10.73 11.68
N ILE A 281 5.05 -10.80 11.38
CA ILE A 281 5.95 -11.84 11.88
C ILE A 281 5.98 -11.83 13.41
N ASP A 282 6.26 -10.66 14.01
CA ASP A 282 6.35 -10.51 15.47
C ASP A 282 5.06 -10.95 16.16
N ASN A 283 3.89 -10.52 15.66
CA ASN A 283 2.60 -10.91 16.23
C ASN A 283 2.33 -12.42 16.14
N ASN A 284 2.73 -13.07 15.04
CA ASN A 284 2.53 -14.51 14.89
C ASN A 284 3.50 -15.30 15.79
N LEU A 285 4.74 -14.84 15.94
CA LEU A 285 5.71 -15.46 16.85
C LEU A 285 5.26 -15.33 18.31
N VAL A 286 4.80 -14.16 18.74
CA VAL A 286 4.26 -13.95 20.10
C VAL A 286 3.02 -14.81 20.36
N ALA A 287 2.19 -15.06 19.35
CA ALA A 287 0.98 -15.87 19.51
C ALA A 287 1.24 -17.36 19.73
N VAL A 288 2.46 -17.85 19.44
CA VAL A 288 2.84 -19.26 19.59
C VAL A 288 3.83 -19.53 20.74
N THR A 289 4.32 -18.47 21.39
CA THR A 289 5.21 -18.53 22.57
C THR A 289 4.43 -18.30 23.85
#